data_AF-A0A086ZTU7-F1
#
_entry.id   AF-A0A086ZTU7-F1
#
_cell.length_a   1.000
_cell.length_b   1.000
_cell.length_c   1.000
_cell.angle_alpha   90.00
_cell.angle_beta   90.00
_cell.angle_gamma   90.00
#
_symmetry.space_group_name_H-M   'P 1'
#
loop_
_entity.id
_entity.type
_entity.pdbx_description
1 polymer ?
#
loop_
_entity_poly.entity_id
_entity_poly.type
_entity_poly.pdbx_seq_one_letter_code
_entity_poly.pdbx_strand_id
1 'polypeptide(L)'
;MDNDSSVCARLAMMLDENPSCRVLILGRYMPPVRSAYNTVRHRAGKARLRQTLAGSNHLRSSNDAGGRLEAYAPIGLARGLKVDAVLYVGAGDEHTSLVLEGFAAGGAIVYHIL
;
A
#
# COMPACT_ATOMS: atom_id res chain seq x y z
N MET A 1 14.23 11.70 -7.75
CA MET A 1 12.86 11.28 -8.09
C MET A 1 12.77 9.77 -8.43
N ASP A 2 13.87 9.01 -8.29
CA ASP A 2 13.93 7.60 -8.72
C ASP A 2 13.49 6.60 -7.63
N ASN A 3 13.52 7.03 -6.36
CA ASN A 3 13.21 6.17 -5.22
C ASN A 3 11.75 5.70 -5.23
N ASP A 4 10.80 6.60 -5.51
CA ASP A 4 9.35 6.30 -5.47
C ASP A 4 8.94 5.29 -6.55
N SER A 5 9.51 5.46 -7.75
CA SER A 5 9.32 4.51 -8.85
C SER A 5 9.92 3.15 -8.50
N SER A 6 11.06 3.10 -7.82
CA SER A 6 11.68 1.84 -7.40
C SER A 6 10.86 1.10 -6.35
N VAL A 7 10.29 1.82 -5.38
CA VAL A 7 9.44 1.24 -4.33
C VAL A 7 8.13 0.73 -4.92
N CYS A 8 7.47 1.50 -5.78
CA CYS A 8 6.24 1.04 -6.44
C CYS A 8 6.48 -0.19 -7.34
N ALA A 9 7.64 -0.28 -8.01
CA ALA A 9 8.04 -1.49 -8.73
C ALA A 9 8.23 -2.67 -7.78
N ARG A 10 8.91 -2.48 -6.65
CA ARG A 10 9.14 -3.54 -5.66
C ARG A 10 7.84 -4.10 -5.10
N LEU A 11 6.90 -3.25 -4.74
CA LEU A 11 5.58 -3.67 -4.25
C LEU A 11 4.78 -4.43 -5.31
N ALA A 12 4.84 -3.99 -6.57
CA ALA A 12 4.21 -4.70 -7.69
C ALA A 12 4.82 -6.10 -7.88
N MET A 13 6.14 -6.24 -7.79
CA MET A 13 6.80 -7.55 -7.84
C MET A 13 6.35 -8.46 -6.70
N MET A 14 6.22 -7.95 -5.47
CA MET A 14 5.73 -8.75 -4.34
C MET A 14 4.31 -9.31 -4.59
N LEU A 15 3.43 -8.52 -5.21
CA LEU A 15 2.07 -8.94 -5.58
C LEU A 15 2.08 -9.98 -6.71
N ASP A 16 2.99 -9.84 -7.67
CA ASP A 16 3.14 -10.77 -8.80
C ASP A 16 3.80 -12.10 -8.39
N GLU A 17 4.74 -12.09 -7.45
CA GLU A 17 5.49 -13.25 -6.98
C GLU A 17 4.73 -14.05 -5.91
N ASN A 18 3.99 -13.38 -5.02
CA ASN A 18 3.14 -14.01 -4.03
C ASN A 18 1.67 -13.63 -4.27
N PRO A 19 0.86 -14.54 -4.85
CA PRO A 19 -0.53 -14.23 -5.22
C PRO A 19 -1.44 -13.98 -4.01
N SER A 20 -1.01 -14.32 -2.79
CA SER A 20 -1.71 -14.03 -1.53
C SER A 20 -1.21 -12.77 -0.79
N CYS A 21 -0.22 -12.08 -1.35
CA CYS A 21 0.42 -10.89 -0.77
C CYS A 21 -0.57 -9.75 -0.54
N ARG A 22 -0.42 -9.08 0.60
CA ARG A 22 -1.23 -7.94 1.03
C ARG A 22 -0.34 -6.71 1.16
N VAL A 23 -0.55 -5.77 0.26
CA VAL A 23 0.14 -4.47 0.24
C VAL A 23 -0.82 -3.38 0.68
N LEU A 24 -0.33 -2.48 1.53
CA LEU A 24 -1.07 -1.35 2.06
C LEU A 24 -0.36 -0.04 1.72
N ILE A 25 -1.10 0.94 1.20
CA ILE A 25 -0.60 2.28 0.90
C ILE A 25 -1.32 3.28 1.79
N LEU A 26 -0.56 4.08 2.53
CA LEU A 26 -1.05 5.03 3.51
C LEU A 26 -0.58 6.43 3.17
N GLY A 27 -1.35 7.42 3.59
CA GLY A 27 -0.91 8.80 3.55
C GLY A 27 -1.90 9.72 4.21
N ARG A 28 -1.51 10.98 4.36
CA ARG A 28 -2.37 12.02 4.93
C ARG A 28 -3.49 12.43 3.95
N TYR A 29 -3.20 12.42 2.66
CA TYR A 29 -4.11 12.90 1.62
C TYR A 29 -4.30 11.85 0.52
N MET A 30 -5.53 11.70 0.04
CA MET A 30 -5.87 10.70 -0.96
C MET A 30 -5.20 10.91 -2.32
N PRO A 31 -5.01 12.13 -2.86
CA PRO A 31 -4.42 12.30 -4.20
C PRO A 31 -3.04 11.64 -4.39
N PRO A 32 -2.02 11.88 -3.54
CA PRO A 32 -0.72 11.20 -3.69
C PRO A 32 -0.82 9.69 -3.44
N VAL A 33 -1.63 9.27 -2.46
CA VAL A 33 -1.90 7.84 -2.16
C VAL A 33 -2.53 7.12 -3.36
N ARG A 34 -3.49 7.77 -4.03
CA ARG A 34 -4.17 7.25 -5.23
C ARG A 34 -3.19 7.11 -6.40
N SER A 35 -2.26 8.06 -6.56
CA SER A 35 -1.22 8.00 -7.58
C SER A 35 -0.31 6.78 -7.38
N ALA A 36 0.19 6.58 -6.15
CA ALA A 36 1.01 5.42 -5.80
C ALA A 36 0.24 4.10 -5.98
N TYR A 37 -1.01 4.04 -5.51
CA TYR A 37 -1.90 2.89 -5.68
C TYR A 37 -2.10 2.51 -7.15
N ASN A 38 -2.42 3.48 -8.00
CA ASN A 38 -2.61 3.21 -9.43
C ASN A 38 -1.31 2.76 -10.09
N THR A 39 -0.18 3.33 -9.68
CA THR A 39 1.15 2.94 -10.18
C THR A 39 1.47 1.49 -9.82
N VAL A 40 1.31 1.09 -8.55
CA VAL A 40 1.54 -0.30 -8.10
C VAL A 40 0.57 -1.25 -8.82
N ARG A 41 -0.73 -0.93 -8.84
CA ARG A 41 -1.75 -1.75 -9.49
C ARG A 41 -1.46 -1.97 -10.97
N HIS A 42 -1.09 -0.91 -11.71
CA HIS A 42 -0.80 -1.00 -13.14
C HIS A 42 0.43 -1.86 -13.43
N ARG A 43 1.43 -1.81 -12.54
CA ARG A 43 2.66 -2.61 -12.66
C ARG A 43 2.48 -4.08 -12.26
N ALA A 44 1.55 -4.38 -11.34
CA ALA A 44 1.25 -5.73 -10.86
C ALA A 44 0.38 -6.53 -11.86
N GLY A 45 0.93 -6.78 -13.04
CA GLY A 45 0.20 -7.38 -14.16
C GLY A 45 -0.14 -8.85 -13.97
N LYS A 46 0.71 -9.63 -13.28
CA LYS A 46 0.51 -11.07 -13.07
C LYS A 46 -0.45 -11.35 -11.92
N ALA A 47 -0.50 -10.47 -10.93
CA ALA A 47 -1.38 -10.57 -9.76
C ALA A 47 -2.87 -10.52 -10.12
N ARG A 48 -3.23 -10.05 -11.33
CA ARG A 48 -4.61 -9.96 -11.85
C ARG A 48 -5.57 -9.23 -10.90
N LEU A 49 -5.08 -8.17 -10.26
CA LEU A 49 -5.84 -7.38 -9.30
C LEU A 49 -7.05 -6.71 -9.95
N ARG A 50 -8.25 -7.05 -9.47
CA ARG A 50 -9.50 -6.40 -9.85
C ARG A 50 -9.86 -5.36 -8.82
N GLN A 51 -10.23 -4.16 -9.27
CA GLN A 51 -10.67 -3.11 -8.38
C GLN A 51 -12.03 -3.50 -7.79
N THR A 52 -12.10 -3.56 -6.46
CA THR A 52 -13.28 -4.00 -5.71
C THR A 52 -13.88 -2.89 -4.85
N LEU A 53 -13.13 -1.83 -4.54
CA LEU A 53 -13.65 -0.65 -3.85
C LEU A 53 -12.96 0.63 -4.33
N ALA A 54 -13.76 1.69 -4.49
CA ALA A 54 -13.31 3.01 -4.94
C ALA A 54 -14.00 4.14 -4.15
N GLY A 55 -13.60 4.35 -2.90
CA GLY A 55 -14.10 5.42 -2.05
C GLY A 55 -13.28 6.72 -2.15
N SER A 56 -13.80 7.77 -1.50
CA SER A 56 -13.09 9.05 -1.33
C SER A 56 -11.80 8.90 -0.52
N ASN A 57 -11.79 8.00 0.48
CA ASN A 57 -10.72 7.82 1.46
C ASN A 57 -10.12 6.41 1.50
N HIS A 58 -10.64 5.50 0.66
CA HIS A 58 -10.23 4.09 0.64
C HIS A 58 -10.30 3.54 -0.78
N LEU A 59 -9.25 2.85 -1.23
CA LEU A 59 -9.22 2.07 -2.46
C LEU A 59 -8.84 0.63 -2.16
N ARG A 60 -9.46 -0.31 -2.88
CA ARG A 60 -9.11 -1.74 -2.79
C ARG A 60 -9.11 -2.37 -4.16
N SER A 61 -8.06 -3.16 -4.42
CA SER A 61 -8.07 -4.20 -5.44
C SER A 61 -7.71 -5.54 -4.81
N SER A 62 -8.32 -6.60 -5.31
CA SER A 62 -8.08 -7.96 -4.84
C SER A 62 -8.04 -8.95 -6.00
N ASN A 63 -7.45 -10.10 -5.77
CA ASN A 63 -7.48 -11.24 -6.68
C ASN A 63 -8.13 -12.47 -6.00
N ASP A 64 -8.34 -13.52 -6.79
CA ASP A 64 -9.02 -14.74 -6.34
C ASP A 64 -8.14 -15.60 -5.39
N ALA A 65 -6.83 -15.34 -5.35
CA ALA A 65 -5.87 -16.02 -4.46
C ALA A 65 -5.73 -15.35 -3.08
N GLY A 66 -6.54 -14.32 -2.80
CA GLY A 66 -6.57 -13.63 -1.52
C GLY A 66 -5.56 -12.50 -1.37
N GLY A 67 -4.78 -12.21 -2.42
CA GLY A 67 -3.89 -11.05 -2.50
C GLY A 67 -4.68 -9.75 -2.61
N ARG A 68 -4.15 -8.69 -1.98
CA ARG A 68 -4.83 -7.40 -1.84
C ARG A 68 -3.87 -6.25 -1.98
N LEU A 69 -4.32 -5.22 -2.68
CA LEU A 69 -3.73 -3.89 -2.65
C LEU A 69 -4.78 -2.94 -2.07
N GLU A 70 -4.50 -2.38 -0.89
CA GLU A 70 -5.37 -1.43 -0.22
C GLU A 70 -4.69 -0.07 -0.08
N ALA A 71 -5.48 1.00 -0.10
CA ALA A 71 -4.97 2.33 0.13
C ALA A 71 -5.92 3.16 0.99
N TYR A 72 -5.41 3.85 2.00
CA TYR A 72 -6.20 4.69 2.92
C TYR A 72 -5.61 6.09 3.08
N ALA A 73 -6.51 7.07 3.15
CA ALA A 73 -6.21 8.41 3.63
C ALA A 73 -7.45 8.98 4.34
N PRO A 74 -7.39 9.36 5.62
CA PRO A 74 -6.20 9.42 6.47
C PRO A 74 -5.77 8.05 7.03
N ILE A 75 -4.52 7.98 7.52
CA ILE A 75 -3.83 6.76 7.99
C ILE A 75 -4.60 5.95 9.06
N GLY A 76 -5.40 6.60 9.90
CA GLY A 76 -6.08 5.97 11.04
C GLY A 76 -7.07 4.86 10.67
N LEU A 77 -7.52 4.79 9.41
CA LEU A 77 -8.47 3.78 8.93
C LEU A 77 -7.86 2.39 8.72
N ALA A 78 -6.53 2.26 8.74
CA ALA A 78 -5.83 1.03 8.41
C ALA A 78 -5.39 0.19 9.63
N ARG A 79 -5.77 0.59 10.85
CA ARG A 79 -5.34 -0.09 12.09
C ARG A 79 -5.80 -1.55 12.13
N GLY A 80 -4.92 -2.42 12.64
CA GLY A 80 -5.23 -3.84 12.88
C GLY A 80 -5.18 -4.74 11.64
N LEU A 81 -4.80 -4.20 10.47
CA LEU A 81 -4.62 -5.01 9.26
C LEU A 81 -3.30 -5.79 9.34
N LYS A 82 -3.34 -7.10 9.05
CA LYS A 82 -2.15 -7.90 8.82
C LYS A 82 -1.79 -7.83 7.33
N VAL A 83 -0.62 -7.26 7.05
CA VAL A 83 -0.13 -6.96 5.70
C VAL A 83 1.34 -7.34 5.58
N ASP A 84 1.78 -7.64 4.37
CA ASP A 84 3.17 -8.06 4.08
C ASP A 84 4.07 -6.85 3.80
N ALA A 85 3.49 -5.77 3.26
CA ALA A 85 4.20 -4.53 3.02
C ALA A 85 3.31 -3.29 3.20
N VAL A 86 3.93 -2.21 3.67
CA VAL A 86 3.31 -0.90 3.84
C VAL A 86 4.13 0.15 3.09
N LEU A 87 3.46 1.03 2.37
CA LEU A 87 4.05 2.25 1.80
C LEU A 87 3.35 3.45 2.40
N TYR A 88 4.09 4.32 3.09
CA TYR A 88 3.61 5.64 3.47
C TYR A 88 4.03 6.69 2.44
N VAL A 89 3.09 7.53 2.03
CA VAL A 89 3.27 8.60 1.03
C VAL A 89 3.04 9.97 1.67
N GLY A 90 4.06 10.82 1.61
CA GLY A 90 4.07 12.20 2.10
C GLY A 90 4.93 12.40 3.35
N ALA A 91 4.90 13.60 3.91
CA ALA A 91 5.58 13.90 5.17
C ALA A 91 4.95 13.11 6.34
N GLY A 92 5.81 12.49 7.15
CA GLY A 92 5.42 11.81 8.39
C GLY A 92 5.43 12.77 9.57
N ASP A 93 4.68 12.42 10.60
CA ASP A 93 4.73 12.99 11.94
C ASP A 93 4.93 11.89 13.00
N GLU A 94 4.95 12.25 14.27
CA GLU A 94 5.10 11.28 15.36
C GLU A 94 3.98 10.24 15.35
N HIS A 95 2.75 10.65 15.03
CA HIS A 95 1.61 9.73 14.92
C HIS A 95 1.81 8.70 13.79
N THR A 96 2.29 9.17 12.65
CA THR A 96 2.62 8.33 11.50
C THR A 96 3.70 7.32 11.87
N SER A 97 4.75 7.77 12.54
CA SER A 97 5.88 6.92 12.94
C SER A 97 5.40 5.77 13.83
N LEU A 98 4.58 6.05 14.84
CA LEU A 98 4.00 5.04 15.72
C LEU A 98 3.15 4.00 14.96
N VAL A 99 2.35 4.44 13.98
CA VAL A 99 1.53 3.52 13.18
C VAL A 99 2.41 2.62 12.31
N LEU A 100 3.44 3.17 11.69
CA LEU A 100 4.37 2.42 10.84
C LEU A 100 5.23 1.44 11.64
N GLU A 101 5.68 1.83 12.83
CA GLU A 101 6.36 0.94 13.77
C GLU A 101 5.48 -0.24 14.18
N GLY A 102 4.18 -0.01 14.39
CA GLY A 102 3.21 -1.09 14.66
C GLY A 102 3.13 -2.13 13.54
N PHE A 103 3.16 -1.68 12.28
CA PHE A 103 3.20 -2.60 11.13
C PHE A 103 4.54 -3.34 11.02
N ALA A 104 5.66 -2.65 11.23
CA ALA A 104 6.99 -3.25 11.22
C ALA A 104 7.12 -4.32 12.32
N ALA A 105 6.65 -4.03 13.54
CA ALA A 105 6.59 -4.98 14.64
C ALA A 105 5.68 -6.19 14.33
N GLY A 106 4.65 -5.99 13.51
CA GLY A 106 3.79 -7.06 12.97
C GLY A 106 4.43 -7.88 11.84
N GLY A 107 5.66 -7.56 11.43
CA GLY A 107 6.42 -8.27 10.39
C GLY A 107 6.27 -7.71 8.97
N ALA A 108 5.60 -6.56 8.79
CA ALA A 108 5.47 -5.94 7.48
C ALA A 108 6.76 -5.22 7.07
N ILE A 109 7.08 -5.24 5.78
CA ILE A 109 8.15 -4.40 5.21
C ILE A 109 7.60 -2.99 5.02
N VAL A 110 8.22 -1.99 5.66
CA VAL A 110 7.75 -0.60 5.62
C VAL A 110 8.62 0.25 4.70
N TYR A 111 7.97 0.98 3.80
CA TYR A 111 8.57 1.96 2.91
C TYR A 111 7.99 3.35 3.17
N HIS A 112 8.78 4.38 2.95
CA HIS A 112 8.38 5.78 3.08
C HIS A 112 8.88 6.59 1.89
N ILE A 113 7.98 7.30 1.22
CA ILE A 113 8.27 8.25 0.14
C ILE A 113 7.66 9.63 0.48
N LEU A 114 8.31 10.71 0.05
CA LEU A 114 7.93 12.10 0.36
C LEU A 114 7.13 12.76 -0.76
#